data_AF-A0A432R3M4-F1
#
_entry.id   AF-A0A432R3M4-F1
#
_cell.length_a   1.000
_cell.length_b   1.000
_cell.length_c   1.000
_cell.angle_alpha   90.00
_cell.angle_beta   90.00
_cell.angle_gamma   90.00
#
_symmetry.space_group_name_H-M   'P 1'
#
loop_
_entity.id
_entity.type
_entity.pdbx_description
1 polymer ?
#
loop_
_entity_poly.entity_id
_entity_poly.type
_entity_poly.pdbx_seq_one_letter_code
_entity_poly.pdbx_strand_id
1 'polypeptide(L)'
;MFSKSKIDKAGKYLSQKVFDSESDELEAEIIFDEYRQAHLQPLTETTIQIQNWLSSYQGQYYIAQRLKRKPQILRKLRRFSVRLTQLQDIAGNRIIVDTNRDIDKIRLFIKEKLSSSNDLKIYKERDYRELGRDDTGYRALHIILEKNGLKIELQIRSSAQHYWSESIERTSVIYGYRLKENIGNKKVLEYFKLLSNVFYEIESGREPNPEIKIKLDKKREEAEKIINSTSKEKAKTLFSSVHDGVLKTLTSVESKCRNNLNNWILVFDWNSGSFINWEAIPRDPKEAYRAYSKNESIYSEEEGYEVVLIGSSSVSMIRKTHSHYFGIDGYDNILENLDKSIIGFSSRKRIDSGSRRILNVLKRRSYWGKRGVSYNTLKNHYCNSFVGFDDSLEYLIELGLILRNGRKGALSLRIEKQKEIGLYL
;
A
#
# COMPACT_ATOMS: atom_id res chain seq x y z
N MET A 1 15.33 -28.57 -5.04
CA MET A 1 14.67 -27.59 -5.93
C MET A 1 14.39 -28.26 -7.26
N PHE A 2 13.16 -28.22 -7.76
CA PHE A 2 12.79 -28.86 -9.03
C PHE A 2 13.48 -28.21 -10.24
N SER A 3 13.54 -28.94 -11.37
CA SER A 3 14.07 -28.39 -12.62
C SER A 3 13.16 -27.30 -13.18
N LYS A 4 13.72 -26.34 -13.92
CA LYS A 4 12.94 -25.26 -14.56
C LYS A 4 11.82 -25.80 -15.45
N SER A 5 12.08 -26.89 -16.16
CA SER A 5 11.07 -27.56 -17.00
C SER A 5 9.89 -28.08 -16.18
N LYS A 6 10.14 -28.74 -15.03
CA LYS A 6 9.08 -29.20 -14.13
C LYS A 6 8.26 -28.02 -13.56
N ILE A 7 8.93 -26.96 -13.12
CA ILE A 7 8.29 -25.74 -12.60
C ILE A 7 7.41 -25.08 -13.67
N ASP A 8 7.92 -24.95 -14.89
CA ASP A 8 7.18 -24.36 -16.01
C ASP A 8 5.98 -25.22 -16.42
N LYS A 9 6.12 -26.57 -16.41
CA LYS A 9 5.03 -27.51 -16.66
C LYS A 9 3.93 -27.38 -15.60
N ALA A 10 4.28 -27.39 -14.32
CA ALA A 10 3.34 -27.23 -13.21
C ALA A 10 2.57 -25.90 -13.32
N GLY A 11 3.28 -24.78 -13.54
CA GLY A 11 2.65 -23.48 -13.74
C GLY A 11 1.70 -23.44 -14.94
N LYS A 12 2.04 -24.10 -16.05
CA LYS A 12 1.17 -24.20 -17.23
C LYS A 12 -0.11 -25.00 -16.90
N TYR A 13 0.03 -26.20 -16.33
CA TYR A 13 -1.08 -27.08 -16.00
C TYR A 13 -2.10 -26.39 -15.07
N LEU A 14 -1.62 -25.82 -13.96
CA LEU A 14 -2.45 -25.07 -13.02
C LEU A 14 -3.10 -23.83 -13.67
N SER A 15 -2.38 -23.12 -14.54
CA SER A 15 -2.93 -21.92 -15.20
C SER A 15 -4.04 -22.25 -16.21
N GLN A 16 -3.98 -23.43 -16.85
CA GLN A 16 -4.94 -23.87 -17.86
C GLN A 16 -6.09 -24.69 -17.26
N LYS A 17 -5.92 -25.21 -16.03
CA LYS A 17 -6.83 -26.19 -15.42
C LYS A 17 -7.04 -27.42 -16.32
N VAL A 18 -5.96 -27.89 -16.94
CA VAL A 18 -5.95 -29.08 -17.80
C VAL A 18 -4.98 -30.07 -17.18
N PHE A 19 -5.53 -31.20 -16.73
CA PHE A 19 -4.80 -32.26 -16.03
C PHE A 19 -5.16 -33.61 -16.64
N ASP A 20 -4.18 -34.51 -16.75
CA ASP A 20 -4.40 -35.87 -17.26
C ASP A 20 -4.95 -36.80 -16.16
N SER A 21 -4.68 -36.48 -14.89
CA SER A 21 -5.18 -37.17 -13.69
C SER A 21 -5.20 -36.26 -12.45
N GLU A 22 -5.91 -36.64 -11.39
CA GLU A 22 -5.84 -35.96 -10.07
C GLU A 22 -4.43 -35.98 -9.46
N SER A 23 -3.65 -37.04 -9.73
CA SER A 23 -2.26 -37.13 -9.28
C SER A 23 -1.38 -36.07 -9.93
N ASP A 24 -1.64 -35.71 -11.19
CA ASP A 24 -0.90 -34.67 -11.89
C ASP A 24 -1.24 -33.28 -11.36
N GLU A 25 -2.49 -33.06 -10.96
CA GLU A 25 -2.90 -31.82 -10.28
C GLU A 25 -2.15 -31.66 -8.96
N LEU A 26 -2.14 -32.70 -8.12
CA LEU A 26 -1.44 -32.67 -6.83
C LEU A 26 0.07 -32.48 -6.99
N GLU A 27 0.72 -33.15 -7.95
CA GLU A 27 2.16 -32.93 -8.22
C GLU A 27 2.42 -31.48 -8.67
N ALA A 28 1.58 -30.94 -9.56
CA ALA A 28 1.72 -29.57 -10.03
C ALA A 28 1.55 -28.55 -8.90
N GLU A 29 0.60 -28.80 -7.99
CA GLU A 29 0.38 -27.99 -6.79
C GLU A 29 1.62 -27.96 -5.89
N ILE A 30 2.18 -29.12 -5.57
CA ILE A 30 3.38 -29.24 -4.73
C ILE A 30 4.57 -28.49 -5.38
N ILE A 31 4.82 -28.71 -6.66
CA ILE A 31 5.93 -28.07 -7.38
C ILE A 31 5.76 -26.55 -7.40
N PHE A 32 4.54 -26.07 -7.65
CA PHE A 32 4.22 -24.65 -7.68
C PHE A 32 4.44 -24.00 -6.31
N ASP A 33 3.93 -24.64 -5.26
CA ASP A 33 4.03 -24.15 -3.88
C ASP A 33 5.47 -24.13 -3.40
N GLU A 34 6.25 -25.18 -3.65
CA GLU A 34 7.69 -25.19 -3.32
C GLU A 34 8.46 -24.09 -4.06
N TYR A 35 8.18 -23.87 -5.35
CA TYR A 35 8.83 -22.83 -6.12
C TYR A 35 8.48 -21.43 -5.59
N ARG A 36 7.21 -21.19 -5.28
CA ARG A 36 6.74 -19.91 -4.74
C ARG A 36 7.29 -19.66 -3.33
N GLN A 37 7.28 -20.67 -2.46
CA GLN A 37 7.87 -20.63 -1.13
C GLN A 37 9.36 -20.29 -1.17
N ALA A 38 10.11 -20.85 -2.10
CA ALA A 38 11.55 -20.62 -2.21
C ALA A 38 11.93 -19.13 -2.37
N HIS A 39 10.99 -18.27 -2.79
CA HIS A 39 11.21 -16.84 -2.90
C HIS A 39 11.11 -16.09 -1.56
N LEU A 40 10.50 -16.68 -0.52
CA LEU A 40 10.18 -15.97 0.72
C LEU A 40 11.42 -15.62 1.55
N GLN A 41 12.41 -16.51 1.61
CA GLN A 41 13.66 -16.25 2.31
C GLN A 41 14.50 -15.17 1.60
N PRO A 42 14.83 -15.28 0.29
CA PRO A 42 15.54 -14.23 -0.43
C PRO A 42 14.83 -12.89 -0.40
N LEU A 43 13.49 -12.89 -0.46
CA LEU A 43 12.67 -11.68 -0.30
C LEU A 43 12.97 -11.02 1.04
N THR A 44 12.82 -11.76 2.14
CA THR A 44 13.00 -11.25 3.51
C THR A 44 14.40 -10.75 3.76
N GLU A 45 15.42 -11.50 3.34
CA GLU A 45 16.82 -11.09 3.44
C GLU A 45 17.08 -9.78 2.66
N THR A 46 16.53 -9.68 1.45
CA THR A 46 16.64 -8.47 0.62
C THR A 46 15.95 -7.27 1.26
N THR A 47 14.76 -7.46 1.85
CA THR A 47 14.04 -6.39 2.55
C THR A 47 14.83 -5.87 3.74
N ILE A 48 15.36 -6.78 4.57
CA ILE A 48 16.20 -6.42 5.73
C ILE A 48 17.48 -5.71 5.27
N GLN A 49 18.14 -6.21 4.22
CA GLN A 49 19.34 -5.59 3.67
C GLN A 49 19.08 -4.16 3.17
N ILE A 50 17.98 -3.95 2.43
CA ILE A 50 17.56 -2.61 2.00
C ILE A 50 17.21 -1.71 3.19
N GLN A 51 16.50 -2.23 4.21
CA GLN A 51 16.21 -1.47 5.43
C GLN A 51 17.48 -1.04 6.17
N ASN A 52 18.46 -1.93 6.27
CA ASN A 52 19.75 -1.62 6.89
C ASN A 52 20.48 -0.51 6.15
N TRP A 53 20.48 -0.52 4.81
CA TRP A 53 21.03 0.58 4.02
C TRP A 53 20.28 1.89 4.29
N LEU A 54 18.95 1.84 4.23
CA LEU A 54 18.09 3.01 4.41
C LEU A 54 18.13 3.60 5.82
N SER A 55 18.69 2.89 6.82
CA SER A 55 18.94 3.47 8.16
C SER A 55 19.83 4.72 8.12
N SER A 56 20.69 4.83 7.10
CA SER A 56 21.55 5.99 6.84
C SER A 56 20.97 6.97 5.82
N TYR A 57 19.82 6.66 5.24
CA TYR A 57 19.16 7.51 4.23
C TYR A 57 18.42 8.68 4.90
N GLN A 58 18.72 9.89 4.45
CA GLN A 58 18.05 11.10 4.94
C GLN A 58 16.77 11.36 4.14
N GLY A 59 15.67 10.73 4.57
CA GLY A 59 14.34 10.96 4.00
C GLY A 59 13.28 10.07 4.60
N GLN A 60 12.01 10.47 4.47
CA GLN A 60 10.89 9.63 4.88
C GLN A 60 10.60 8.58 3.81
N TYR A 61 10.43 7.34 4.23
CA TYR A 61 10.07 6.23 3.37
C TYR A 61 9.20 5.23 4.14
N TYR A 62 8.38 4.48 3.40
CA TYR A 62 7.70 3.29 3.90
C TYR A 62 8.16 2.10 3.08
N ILE A 63 8.48 0.99 3.73
CA ILE A 63 8.88 -0.24 3.05
C ILE A 63 8.09 -1.44 3.59
N ALA A 64 7.63 -2.28 2.69
CA ALA A 64 7.05 -3.58 3.02
C ALA A 64 7.38 -4.60 1.92
N GLN A 65 7.49 -5.86 2.31
CA GLN A 65 7.54 -6.98 1.38
C GLN A 65 6.14 -7.59 1.21
N ARG A 66 5.91 -8.20 0.05
CA ARG A 66 4.71 -8.95 -0.26
C ARG A 66 5.07 -10.15 -1.12
N LEU A 67 4.59 -11.33 -0.73
CA LEU A 67 4.60 -12.50 -1.60
C LEU A 67 3.36 -12.48 -2.49
N LYS A 68 3.53 -12.72 -3.79
CA LYS A 68 2.41 -12.66 -4.73
C LYS A 68 1.44 -13.83 -4.53
N ARG A 69 0.15 -13.56 -4.67
CA ARG A 69 -0.96 -14.52 -4.53
C ARG A 69 -0.95 -15.57 -5.65
N LYS A 70 -1.28 -16.83 -5.34
CA LYS A 70 -1.37 -17.90 -6.34
C LYS A 70 -2.37 -17.57 -7.46
N PRO A 71 -3.62 -17.14 -7.17
CA PRO A 71 -4.57 -16.73 -8.21
C PRO A 71 -4.02 -15.66 -9.16
N GLN A 72 -3.27 -14.68 -8.62
CA GLN A 72 -2.64 -13.61 -9.42
C GLN A 72 -1.49 -14.13 -10.30
N ILE A 73 -0.73 -15.12 -9.83
CA ILE A 73 0.32 -15.77 -10.62
C ILE A 73 -0.30 -16.55 -11.78
N LEU A 74 -1.23 -17.45 -11.50
CA LEU A 74 -1.87 -18.31 -12.52
C LEU A 74 -2.57 -17.48 -13.60
N ARG A 75 -3.25 -16.41 -13.21
CA ARG A 75 -3.88 -15.46 -14.14
C ARG A 75 -2.86 -14.74 -15.02
N LYS A 76 -1.71 -14.35 -14.47
CA LYS A 76 -0.63 -13.72 -15.24
C LYS A 76 -0.02 -14.69 -16.26
N LEU A 77 0.16 -15.96 -15.88
CA LEU A 77 0.61 -17.02 -16.81
C LEU A 77 -0.38 -17.17 -17.97
N ARG A 78 -1.69 -17.23 -17.66
CA ARG A 78 -2.75 -17.35 -18.67
C ARG A 78 -2.79 -16.15 -19.63
N ARG A 79 -2.72 -14.92 -19.10
CA ARG A 79 -2.87 -13.70 -19.90
C ARG A 79 -1.70 -13.42 -20.84
N PHE A 80 -0.47 -13.69 -20.41
CA PHE A 80 0.73 -13.35 -21.17
C PHE A 80 1.39 -14.56 -21.83
N SER A 81 0.88 -15.77 -21.61
CA SER A 81 1.46 -17.03 -22.11
C SER A 81 2.95 -17.16 -21.78
N VAL A 82 3.37 -16.63 -20.62
CA VAL A 82 4.74 -16.69 -20.12
C VAL A 82 4.92 -17.89 -19.19
N ARG A 83 6.16 -18.35 -19.05
CA ARG A 83 6.51 -19.47 -18.16
C ARG A 83 6.65 -18.99 -16.71
N LEU A 84 6.40 -19.89 -15.75
CA LEU A 84 6.47 -19.57 -14.32
C LEU A 84 7.86 -19.08 -13.90
N THR A 85 8.92 -19.71 -14.41
CA THR A 85 10.31 -19.29 -14.14
C THR A 85 10.70 -17.96 -14.78
N GLN A 86 9.90 -17.43 -15.72
CA GLN A 86 10.14 -16.13 -16.35
C GLN A 86 9.53 -14.98 -15.55
N LEU A 87 8.57 -15.24 -14.66
CA LEU A 87 7.98 -14.21 -13.80
C LEU A 87 9.05 -13.58 -12.90
N GLN A 88 8.97 -12.26 -12.72
CA GLN A 88 9.94 -11.47 -11.97
C GLN A 88 9.35 -10.87 -10.68
N ASP A 89 8.03 -10.97 -10.52
CA ASP A 89 7.23 -10.31 -9.49
C ASP A 89 6.53 -11.33 -8.56
N ILE A 90 7.13 -12.51 -8.36
CA ILE A 90 6.63 -13.49 -7.37
C ILE A 90 6.93 -12.97 -5.95
N ALA A 91 8.13 -12.45 -5.74
CA ALA A 91 8.55 -11.77 -4.52
C ALA A 91 8.72 -10.28 -4.81
N GLY A 92 8.01 -9.43 -4.04
CA GLY A 92 8.00 -7.99 -4.26
C GLY A 92 8.31 -7.21 -2.99
N ASN A 93 9.16 -6.20 -3.13
CA ASN A 93 9.40 -5.14 -2.16
C ASN A 93 8.77 -3.86 -2.67
N ARG A 94 8.09 -3.12 -1.79
CA ARG A 94 7.50 -1.83 -2.12
C ARG A 94 8.11 -0.76 -1.24
N ILE A 95 8.69 0.27 -1.86
CA ILE A 95 9.10 1.51 -1.20
C ILE A 95 8.15 2.63 -1.64
N ILE A 96 7.62 3.36 -0.67
CA ILE A 96 6.82 4.56 -0.90
C ILE A 96 7.59 5.76 -0.35
N VAL A 97 7.76 6.76 -1.19
CA VAL A 97 8.35 8.07 -0.85
C VAL A 97 7.37 9.18 -1.20
N ASP A 98 7.70 10.42 -0.88
CA ASP A 98 6.76 11.52 -1.07
C ASP A 98 6.63 11.93 -2.54
N THR A 99 7.75 12.16 -3.23
CA THR A 99 7.78 12.78 -4.57
C THR A 99 8.62 12.00 -5.57
N ASN A 100 8.46 12.30 -6.87
CA ASN A 100 9.33 11.76 -7.93
C ASN A 100 10.82 12.07 -7.69
N ARG A 101 11.13 13.26 -7.16
CA ARG A 101 12.51 13.62 -6.80
C ARG A 101 13.07 12.69 -5.72
N ASP A 102 12.25 12.28 -4.76
CA ASP A 102 12.69 11.35 -3.71
C ASP A 102 12.84 9.92 -4.24
N ILE A 103 12.08 9.53 -5.28
CA ILE A 103 12.31 8.27 -5.99
C ILE A 103 13.71 8.28 -6.62
N ASP A 104 14.10 9.39 -7.27
CA ASP A 104 15.43 9.49 -7.89
C ASP A 104 16.56 9.42 -6.86
N LYS A 105 16.39 10.08 -5.70
CA LYS A 105 17.35 9.98 -4.58
C LYS A 105 17.48 8.56 -4.05
N ILE A 106 16.36 7.88 -3.75
CA ILE A 106 16.40 6.49 -3.27
C ILE A 106 16.98 5.57 -4.33
N ARG A 107 16.63 5.77 -5.61
CA ARG A 107 17.19 4.99 -6.72
C ARG A 107 18.72 5.09 -6.75
N LEU A 108 19.26 6.31 -6.71
CA LEU A 108 20.71 6.53 -6.73
C LEU A 108 21.37 5.90 -5.48
N PHE A 109 20.80 6.13 -4.30
CA PHE A 109 21.29 5.57 -3.04
C PHE A 109 21.32 4.04 -3.07
N ILE A 110 20.25 3.39 -3.51
CA ILE A 110 20.18 1.93 -3.62
C ILE A 110 21.19 1.40 -4.65
N LYS A 111 21.35 2.08 -5.80
CA LYS A 111 22.33 1.67 -6.82
C LYS A 111 23.77 1.76 -6.31
N GLU A 112 24.10 2.79 -5.53
CA GLU A 112 25.41 2.93 -4.88
C GLU A 112 25.66 1.82 -3.86
N LYS A 113 24.67 1.45 -3.04
CA LYS A 113 24.82 0.34 -2.09
C LYS A 113 24.94 -1.01 -2.79
N LEU A 114 24.20 -1.21 -3.88
CA LEU A 114 24.25 -2.43 -4.69
C LEU A 114 25.58 -2.62 -5.40
N SER A 115 26.27 -1.56 -5.84
CA SER A 115 27.59 -1.70 -6.47
C SER A 115 28.66 -2.23 -5.52
N SER A 116 28.42 -2.12 -4.20
CA SER A 116 29.29 -2.65 -3.15
C SER A 116 28.79 -3.99 -2.57
N SER A 117 27.70 -4.54 -3.09
CA SER A 117 27.08 -5.78 -2.59
C SER A 117 27.50 -6.98 -3.43
N ASN A 118 27.94 -8.06 -2.80
CA ASN A 118 28.36 -9.28 -3.51
C ASN A 118 27.21 -10.30 -3.72
N ASP A 119 26.14 -10.20 -2.94
CA ASP A 119 25.05 -11.18 -2.85
C ASP A 119 23.74 -10.74 -3.52
N LEU A 120 23.65 -9.46 -3.94
CA LEU A 120 22.45 -8.85 -4.49
C LEU A 120 22.84 -7.96 -5.67
N LYS A 121 22.30 -8.27 -6.86
CA LYS A 121 22.63 -7.56 -8.10
C LYS A 121 21.38 -7.07 -8.82
N ILE A 122 21.53 -6.00 -9.61
CA ILE A 122 20.47 -5.51 -10.49
C ILE A 122 20.44 -6.39 -11.74
N TYR A 123 19.33 -7.10 -11.95
CA TYR A 123 19.07 -7.85 -13.18
C TYR A 123 18.50 -6.94 -14.27
N LYS A 124 17.58 -6.05 -13.91
CA LYS A 124 16.88 -5.18 -14.87
C LYS A 124 16.25 -3.98 -14.21
N GLU A 125 16.19 -2.86 -14.91
CA GLU A 125 15.49 -1.65 -14.47
C GLU A 125 14.43 -1.24 -15.50
N ARG A 126 13.27 -0.78 -15.02
CA ARG A 126 12.16 -0.26 -15.83
C ARG A 126 11.52 0.91 -15.12
N ASP A 127 11.59 2.08 -15.74
CA ASP A 127 10.95 3.29 -15.23
C ASP A 127 9.67 3.56 -16.03
N TYR A 128 8.52 3.47 -15.37
CA TYR A 128 7.22 3.76 -15.98
C TYR A 128 6.72 5.16 -15.62
N ARG A 129 7.50 5.98 -14.89
CA ARG A 129 6.99 7.23 -14.31
C ARG A 129 6.74 8.33 -15.33
N GLU A 130 7.43 8.35 -16.46
CA GLU A 130 7.32 9.45 -17.45
C GLU A 130 6.09 9.31 -18.35
N LEU A 131 5.89 8.14 -18.95
CA LEU A 131 4.77 7.89 -19.87
C LEU A 131 3.57 7.20 -19.19
N GLY A 132 3.80 6.51 -18.06
CA GLY A 132 2.85 5.52 -17.56
C GLY A 132 2.78 4.29 -18.48
N ARG A 133 2.10 3.24 -18.05
CA ARG A 133 1.76 2.13 -18.96
C ARG A 133 0.62 2.52 -19.88
N ASP A 134 0.72 2.15 -21.15
CA ASP A 134 -0.26 2.52 -22.17
C ASP A 134 -1.68 2.01 -21.90
N ASP A 135 -1.77 0.85 -21.26
CA ASP A 135 -3.03 0.15 -20.99
C ASP A 135 -3.85 0.80 -19.86
N THR A 136 -3.16 1.25 -18.80
CA THR A 136 -3.80 1.56 -17.52
C THR A 136 -3.45 2.95 -17.00
N GLY A 137 -2.32 3.52 -17.43
CA GLY A 137 -1.72 4.71 -16.80
C GLY A 137 -0.87 4.38 -15.57
N TYR A 138 -0.57 3.11 -15.28
CA TYR A 138 0.25 2.75 -14.13
C TYR A 138 1.66 3.36 -14.18
N ARG A 139 2.11 3.93 -13.06
CA ARG A 139 3.43 4.58 -12.88
C ARG A 139 4.14 4.04 -11.65
N ALA A 140 5.43 3.69 -11.79
CA ALA A 140 6.36 3.30 -10.74
C ALA A 140 7.76 3.12 -11.34
N LEU A 141 8.79 3.16 -10.51
CA LEU A 141 10.12 2.66 -10.85
C LEU A 141 10.26 1.21 -10.40
N HIS A 142 10.63 0.31 -11.31
CA HIS A 142 10.84 -1.11 -11.04
C HIS A 142 12.32 -1.46 -11.19
N ILE A 143 12.91 -1.96 -10.10
CA ILE A 143 14.27 -2.51 -10.09
C ILE A 143 14.14 -4.01 -9.81
N ILE A 144 14.42 -4.84 -10.81
CA ILE A 144 14.46 -6.29 -10.66
C ILE A 144 15.84 -6.67 -10.14
N LEU A 145 15.86 -7.17 -8.91
CA LEU A 145 17.05 -7.67 -8.23
C LEU A 145 17.14 -9.18 -8.41
N GLU A 146 18.36 -9.73 -8.36
CA GLU A 146 18.60 -11.16 -8.33
C GLU A 146 19.40 -11.52 -7.07
N LYS A 147 18.87 -12.48 -6.30
CA LYS A 147 19.50 -13.06 -5.11
C LYS A 147 19.32 -14.58 -5.16
N ASN A 148 20.41 -15.33 -5.05
CA ASN A 148 20.41 -16.80 -5.08
C ASN A 148 19.71 -17.40 -6.33
N GLY A 149 19.85 -16.75 -7.49
CA GLY A 149 19.22 -17.17 -8.75
C GLY A 149 17.70 -16.90 -8.84
N LEU A 150 17.11 -16.27 -7.82
CA LEU A 150 15.70 -15.88 -7.77
C LEU A 150 15.56 -14.37 -7.96
N LYS A 151 14.46 -13.97 -8.62
CA LYS A 151 14.17 -12.57 -8.94
C LYS A 151 13.29 -11.96 -7.86
N ILE A 152 13.64 -10.74 -7.44
CA ILE A 152 12.90 -9.96 -6.45
C ILE A 152 12.63 -8.59 -7.07
N GLU A 153 11.36 -8.20 -7.15
CA GLU A 153 10.98 -6.91 -7.70
C GLU A 153 10.97 -5.85 -6.61
N LEU A 154 11.82 -4.83 -6.73
CA LEU A 154 11.75 -3.62 -5.93
C LEU A 154 10.94 -2.55 -6.69
N GLN A 155 9.73 -2.28 -6.19
CA GLN A 155 8.84 -1.24 -6.69
C GLN A 155 9.00 0.03 -5.85
N ILE A 156 9.45 1.12 -6.45
CA ILE A 156 9.55 2.42 -5.80
C ILE A 156 8.46 3.33 -6.39
N ARG A 157 7.64 3.90 -5.51
CA ARG A 157 6.52 4.77 -5.88
C ARG A 157 6.51 6.02 -5.03
N SER A 158 6.01 7.11 -5.58
CA SER A 158 5.64 8.28 -4.80
C SER A 158 4.29 8.05 -4.08
N SER A 159 3.93 8.97 -3.19
CA SER A 159 2.62 8.98 -2.53
C SER A 159 1.47 9.06 -3.53
N ALA A 160 1.60 9.89 -4.58
CA ALA A 160 0.55 10.03 -5.61
C ALA A 160 0.44 8.78 -6.50
N GLN A 161 1.56 8.17 -6.90
CA GLN A 161 1.57 6.93 -7.68
C GLN A 161 1.02 5.75 -6.87
N HIS A 162 1.37 5.69 -5.58
CA HIS A 162 0.81 4.70 -4.68
C HIS A 162 -0.70 4.90 -4.53
N TYR A 163 -1.14 6.12 -4.22
CA TYR A 163 -2.57 6.46 -4.11
C TYR A 163 -3.34 6.07 -5.37
N TRP A 164 -2.88 6.46 -6.57
CA TRP A 164 -3.49 6.05 -7.84
C TRP A 164 -3.62 4.53 -7.96
N SER A 165 -2.55 3.80 -7.64
CA SER A 165 -2.52 2.34 -7.70
C SER A 165 -3.50 1.70 -6.72
N GLU A 166 -3.75 2.30 -5.57
CA GLU A 166 -4.67 1.77 -4.56
C GLU A 166 -6.12 2.10 -4.95
N SER A 167 -6.37 3.31 -5.47
CA SER A 167 -7.69 3.74 -5.94
C SER A 167 -8.22 2.84 -7.06
N ILE A 168 -7.40 2.52 -8.06
CA ILE A 168 -7.83 1.64 -9.16
C ILE A 168 -8.05 0.18 -8.70
N GLU A 169 -7.34 -0.31 -7.67
CA GLU A 169 -7.61 -1.65 -7.09
C GLU A 169 -8.95 -1.63 -6.36
N ARG A 170 -9.18 -0.62 -5.51
CA ARG A 170 -10.46 -0.47 -4.80
C ARG A 170 -11.63 -0.39 -5.77
N THR A 171 -11.51 0.44 -6.81
CA THR A 171 -12.55 0.55 -7.83
C THR A 171 -12.71 -0.75 -8.59
N SER A 172 -11.64 -1.52 -8.85
CA SER A 172 -11.75 -2.82 -9.50
C SER A 172 -12.66 -3.78 -8.73
N VAL A 173 -12.59 -3.74 -7.41
CA VAL A 173 -13.44 -4.57 -6.55
C VAL A 173 -14.89 -4.08 -6.57
N ILE A 174 -15.12 -2.78 -6.29
CA ILE A 174 -16.47 -2.19 -6.28
C ILE A 174 -17.17 -2.40 -7.63
N TYR A 175 -16.43 -2.20 -8.72
CA TYR A 175 -16.92 -2.32 -10.08
C TYR A 175 -17.07 -3.79 -10.52
N GLY A 176 -16.38 -4.73 -9.87
CA GLY A 176 -16.37 -6.15 -10.23
C GLY A 176 -15.51 -6.50 -11.44
N TYR A 177 -14.64 -5.60 -11.90
CA TYR A 177 -13.75 -5.80 -13.04
C TYR A 177 -12.31 -5.48 -12.69
N ARG A 178 -11.36 -6.23 -13.25
CA ARG A 178 -9.93 -6.07 -12.96
C ARG A 178 -9.32 -4.97 -13.83
N LEU A 179 -9.48 -3.71 -13.42
CA LEU A 179 -9.09 -2.55 -14.22
C LEU A 179 -7.59 -2.49 -14.53
N LYS A 180 -6.72 -2.83 -13.57
CA LYS A 180 -5.26 -2.95 -13.83
C LYS A 180 -4.87 -4.04 -14.81
N GLU A 181 -5.81 -4.95 -15.07
CA GLU A 181 -5.63 -6.02 -16.02
C GLU A 181 -6.17 -5.67 -17.40
N ASN A 182 -6.55 -4.40 -17.60
CA ASN A 182 -7.24 -3.87 -18.77
C ASN A 182 -8.61 -4.55 -19.00
N ILE A 183 -9.26 -4.98 -17.92
CA ILE A 183 -10.59 -5.61 -17.93
C ILE A 183 -11.58 -4.63 -17.32
N GLY A 184 -12.58 -4.21 -18.10
CA GLY A 184 -13.62 -3.26 -17.70
C GLY A 184 -14.02 -2.34 -18.85
N ASN A 185 -14.97 -1.43 -18.61
CA ASN A 185 -15.38 -0.47 -19.63
C ASN A 185 -14.24 0.51 -19.97
N LYS A 186 -14.00 0.75 -21.27
CA LYS A 186 -12.96 1.66 -21.78
C LYS A 186 -13.04 3.06 -21.17
N LYS A 187 -14.24 3.60 -20.92
CA LYS A 187 -14.40 4.92 -20.32
C LYS A 187 -13.87 5.00 -18.89
N VAL A 188 -14.03 3.92 -18.11
CA VAL A 188 -13.48 3.82 -16.75
C VAL A 188 -11.95 3.74 -16.80
N LEU A 189 -11.41 2.94 -17.72
CA LEU A 189 -9.96 2.83 -17.94
C LEU A 189 -9.34 4.17 -18.40
N GLU A 190 -10.01 4.88 -19.31
CA GLU A 190 -9.61 6.20 -19.77
C GLU A 190 -9.61 7.26 -18.66
N TYR A 191 -10.59 7.21 -17.74
CA TYR A 191 -10.59 8.05 -16.55
C TYR A 191 -9.33 7.82 -15.71
N PHE A 192 -9.02 6.57 -15.38
CA PHE A 192 -7.82 6.25 -14.58
C PHE A 192 -6.53 6.63 -15.29
N LYS A 193 -6.44 6.42 -16.60
CA LYS A 193 -5.28 6.84 -17.40
C LYS A 193 -5.11 8.37 -17.36
N LEU A 194 -6.20 9.12 -17.52
CA LEU A 194 -6.16 10.59 -17.44
C LEU A 194 -5.81 11.07 -16.03
N LEU A 195 -6.37 10.45 -14.99
CA LEU A 195 -6.05 10.76 -13.59
C LEU A 195 -4.55 10.56 -13.30
N SER A 196 -3.95 9.47 -13.80
CA SER A 196 -2.50 9.23 -13.67
C SER A 196 -1.67 10.32 -14.33
N ASN A 197 -2.06 10.76 -15.54
CA ASN A 197 -1.36 11.84 -16.24
C ASN A 197 -1.46 13.16 -15.48
N VAL A 198 -2.64 13.48 -14.91
CA VAL A 198 -2.82 14.68 -14.09
C VAL A 198 -1.96 14.62 -12.83
N PHE A 199 -1.87 13.47 -12.15
CA PHE A 199 -0.95 13.32 -11.02
C PHE A 199 0.50 13.51 -11.43
N TYR A 200 0.92 12.95 -12.56
CA TYR A 200 2.28 13.14 -13.06
C TYR A 200 2.65 14.61 -13.29
N GLU A 201 1.73 15.42 -13.83
CA GLU A 201 1.93 16.86 -14.00
C GLU A 201 2.14 17.55 -12.65
N ILE A 202 1.26 17.26 -11.68
CA ILE A 202 1.35 17.82 -10.31
C ILE A 202 2.66 17.43 -9.63
N GLU A 203 3.05 16.15 -9.73
CA GLU A 203 4.30 15.65 -9.15
C GLU A 203 5.55 16.26 -9.79
N SER A 204 5.43 16.69 -11.03
CA SER A 204 6.50 17.38 -11.76
C SER A 204 6.54 18.88 -11.45
N GLY A 205 5.69 19.37 -10.54
CA GLY A 205 5.57 20.78 -10.18
C GLY A 205 4.88 21.63 -11.25
N ARG A 206 4.17 21.02 -12.20
CA ARG A 206 3.40 21.72 -13.23
C ARG A 206 1.94 21.78 -12.82
N GLU A 207 1.28 22.91 -13.09
CA GLU A 207 -0.16 23.02 -12.89
C GLU A 207 -0.90 22.40 -14.08
N PRO A 208 -1.83 21.45 -13.85
CA PRO A 208 -2.64 20.90 -14.92
C PRO A 208 -3.50 21.99 -15.55
N ASN A 209 -3.50 22.07 -16.89
CA ASN A 209 -4.36 22.97 -17.66
C ASN A 209 -5.84 22.83 -17.20
N PRO A 210 -6.56 23.95 -16.94
CA PRO A 210 -7.99 23.94 -16.62
C PRO A 210 -8.86 23.05 -17.52
N GLU A 211 -8.57 23.01 -18.83
CA GLU A 211 -9.30 22.15 -19.78
C GLU A 211 -9.12 20.66 -19.48
N ILE A 212 -7.93 20.25 -19.05
CA ILE A 212 -7.64 18.87 -18.64
C ILE A 212 -8.41 18.53 -17.37
N LYS A 213 -8.52 19.46 -16.42
CA LYS A 213 -9.31 19.27 -15.19
C LYS A 213 -10.79 19.09 -15.51
N ILE A 214 -11.37 19.96 -16.35
CA ILE A 214 -12.76 19.84 -16.82
C ILE A 214 -12.98 18.51 -17.54
N LYS A 215 -12.03 18.08 -18.39
CA LYS A 215 -12.10 16.80 -19.09
C LYS A 215 -12.03 15.61 -18.11
N LEU A 216 -11.20 15.70 -17.08
CA LEU A 216 -11.11 14.69 -16.04
C LEU A 216 -12.43 14.56 -15.27
N ASP A 217 -13.05 15.67 -14.90
CA ASP A 217 -14.34 15.68 -14.19
C ASP A 217 -15.45 15.06 -15.02
N LYS A 218 -15.56 15.42 -16.31
CA LYS A 218 -16.50 14.78 -17.24
C LYS A 218 -16.29 13.27 -17.33
N LYS A 219 -15.03 12.83 -17.47
CA LYS A 219 -14.71 11.38 -17.50
C LYS A 219 -15.01 10.68 -16.17
N ARG A 220 -14.83 11.37 -15.04
CA ARG A 220 -15.19 10.87 -13.70
C ARG A 220 -16.69 10.60 -13.63
N GLU A 221 -17.52 11.56 -14.01
CA GLU A 221 -18.98 11.42 -13.99
C GLU A 221 -19.47 10.29 -14.91
N GLU A 222 -18.88 10.16 -16.10
CA GLU A 222 -19.19 9.04 -16.99
C GLU A 222 -18.79 7.69 -16.39
N ALA A 223 -17.59 7.60 -15.80
CA ALA A 223 -17.11 6.40 -15.15
C ALA A 223 -17.98 6.03 -13.93
N GLU A 224 -18.38 7.00 -13.10
CA GLU A 224 -19.27 6.80 -11.95
C GLU A 224 -20.64 6.26 -12.39
N LYS A 225 -21.24 6.82 -13.45
CA LYS A 225 -22.52 6.31 -14.00
C LYS A 225 -22.39 4.85 -14.42
N ILE A 226 -21.31 4.49 -15.10
CA ILE A 226 -21.05 3.11 -15.55
C ILE A 226 -20.88 2.18 -14.35
N ILE A 227 -20.04 2.56 -13.38
CA ILE A 227 -19.77 1.76 -12.20
C ILE A 227 -21.08 1.55 -11.43
N ASN A 228 -21.81 2.62 -11.10
CA ASN A 228 -23.08 2.57 -10.37
C ASN A 228 -24.17 1.75 -11.08
N SER A 229 -24.20 1.76 -12.42
CA SER A 229 -25.16 0.94 -13.17
C SER A 229 -24.88 -0.57 -13.04
N THR A 230 -23.61 -0.93 -12.80
CA THR A 230 -23.15 -2.33 -12.70
C THR A 230 -23.03 -2.81 -11.24
N SER A 231 -22.79 -1.89 -10.31
CA SER A 231 -22.41 -2.20 -8.93
C SER A 231 -23.56 -2.19 -7.92
N LYS A 232 -24.83 -2.16 -8.37
CA LYS A 232 -26.01 -1.91 -7.52
C LYS A 232 -26.14 -2.86 -6.31
N GLU A 233 -25.59 -4.08 -6.37
CA GLU A 233 -25.63 -5.01 -5.23
C GLU A 233 -24.34 -5.04 -4.39
N LYS A 234 -23.14 -4.95 -5.01
CA LYS A 234 -21.85 -5.06 -4.28
C LYS A 234 -21.38 -3.76 -3.62
N ALA A 235 -21.73 -2.60 -4.18
CA ALA A 235 -21.26 -1.32 -3.66
C ALA A 235 -21.84 -0.99 -2.27
N LYS A 236 -23.05 -1.47 -1.95
CA LYS A 236 -23.76 -1.06 -0.72
C LYS A 236 -23.16 -1.64 0.57
N THR A 237 -22.45 -2.77 0.48
CA THR A 237 -21.86 -3.48 1.63
C THR A 237 -20.41 -3.08 1.90
N LEU A 238 -19.68 -2.61 0.88
CA LEU A 238 -18.28 -2.18 0.99
C LEU A 238 -18.06 -0.90 1.83
N PHE A 239 -19.10 -0.10 2.03
CA PHE A 239 -19.02 1.17 2.78
C PHE A 239 -19.32 1.02 4.27
N SER A 240 -19.77 -0.14 4.75
CA SER A 240 -20.01 -0.36 6.17
C SER A 240 -18.72 -0.79 6.89
N SER A 241 -18.05 0.19 7.47
CA SER A 241 -17.12 0.08 8.62
C SER A 241 -15.89 -0.80 8.45
N VAL A 242 -14.75 -0.19 8.11
CA VAL A 242 -13.46 -0.73 8.57
C VAL A 242 -13.37 -0.47 10.07
N HIS A 243 -13.32 -1.54 10.87
CA HIS A 243 -13.22 -1.43 12.32
C HIS A 243 -11.80 -1.02 12.75
N ASP A 244 -11.66 0.14 13.39
CA ASP A 244 -10.45 0.55 14.13
C ASP A 244 -9.95 -0.50 15.13
N GLY A 245 -10.81 -1.45 15.53
CA GLY A 245 -10.47 -2.59 16.38
C GLY A 245 -9.39 -3.51 15.81
N VAL A 246 -9.31 -3.65 14.48
CA VAL A 246 -8.30 -4.50 13.82
C VAL A 246 -6.91 -3.91 14.01
N LEU A 247 -6.76 -2.59 13.79
CA LEU A 247 -5.48 -1.89 13.94
C LEU A 247 -4.97 -1.92 15.39
N LYS A 248 -5.87 -1.75 16.36
CA LYS A 248 -5.52 -1.87 17.79
C LYS A 248 -5.00 -3.27 18.12
N THR A 249 -5.63 -4.30 17.56
CA THR A 249 -5.23 -5.69 17.78
C THR A 249 -3.89 -6.00 17.13
N LEU A 250 -3.70 -5.60 15.87
CA LEU A 250 -2.44 -5.75 15.15
C LEU A 250 -1.28 -5.05 15.90
N THR A 251 -1.49 -3.81 16.35
CA THR A 251 -0.47 -3.05 17.10
C THR A 251 -0.15 -3.69 18.46
N SER A 252 -1.17 -4.24 19.14
CA SER A 252 -0.98 -4.99 20.40
C SER A 252 -0.14 -6.25 20.19
N VAL A 253 -0.40 -7.01 19.12
CA VAL A 253 0.39 -8.19 18.76
C VAL A 253 1.81 -7.79 18.37
N GLU A 254 1.97 -6.73 17.58
CA GLU A 254 3.27 -6.19 17.17
C GLU A 254 4.14 -5.84 18.37
N SER A 255 3.57 -5.19 19.39
CA SER A 255 4.31 -4.81 20.61
C SER A 255 4.93 -5.99 21.36
N LYS A 256 4.42 -7.21 21.14
CA LYS A 256 4.93 -8.46 21.74
C LYS A 256 6.00 -9.12 20.85
N CYS A 257 6.10 -8.74 19.59
CA CYS A 257 7.07 -9.28 18.64
C CYS A 257 8.40 -8.50 18.75
N ARG A 258 9.51 -9.19 19.02
CA ARG A 258 10.85 -8.58 19.17
C ARG A 258 11.65 -8.48 17.86
N ASN A 259 11.06 -8.83 16.72
CA ASN A 259 11.77 -8.92 15.45
C ASN A 259 11.72 -7.61 14.65
N ASN A 260 12.80 -7.28 13.94
CA ASN A 260 12.87 -6.09 13.07
C ASN A 260 11.90 -6.11 11.87
N LEU A 261 11.33 -7.27 11.54
CA LEU A 261 10.38 -7.47 10.44
C LEU A 261 9.50 -8.66 10.80
N ASN A 262 8.20 -8.44 10.84
CA ASN A 262 7.19 -9.45 11.16
C ASN A 262 6.40 -9.79 9.89
N ASN A 263 6.07 -11.07 9.73
CA ASN A 263 5.18 -11.53 8.68
C ASN A 263 3.74 -11.49 9.19
N TRP A 264 2.83 -11.04 8.34
CA TRP A 264 1.42 -10.91 8.62
C TRP A 264 0.63 -11.57 7.50
N ILE A 265 -0.27 -12.46 7.86
CA ILE A 265 -1.32 -12.93 6.96
C ILE A 265 -2.55 -12.09 7.26
N LEU A 266 -3.10 -11.43 6.25
CA LEU A 266 -4.37 -10.72 6.35
C LEU A 266 -5.37 -11.38 5.41
N VAL A 267 -6.57 -11.65 5.90
CA VAL A 267 -7.71 -12.15 5.13
C VAL A 267 -8.77 -11.06 5.11
N PHE A 268 -8.98 -10.50 3.92
CA PHE A 268 -9.95 -9.45 3.68
C PHE A 268 -11.15 -10.03 2.92
N ASP A 269 -12.36 -9.73 3.38
CA ASP A 269 -13.60 -10.04 2.68
C ASP A 269 -14.08 -8.80 1.93
N TRP A 270 -14.04 -8.87 0.60
CA TRP A 270 -14.48 -7.77 -0.24
C TRP A 270 -16.00 -7.61 -0.29
N ASN A 271 -16.77 -8.59 0.17
CA ASN A 271 -18.22 -8.45 0.25
C ASN A 271 -18.62 -7.62 1.47
N SER A 272 -18.04 -7.90 2.65
CA SER A 272 -18.27 -7.11 3.87
C SER A 272 -17.40 -5.86 3.98
N GLY A 273 -16.33 -5.73 3.18
CA GLY A 273 -15.38 -4.64 3.29
C GLY A 273 -14.55 -4.66 4.58
N SER A 274 -14.35 -5.85 5.15
CA SER A 274 -13.73 -6.02 6.48
C SER A 274 -12.65 -7.10 6.50
N PHE A 275 -11.75 -7.01 7.50
CA PHE A 275 -10.83 -8.10 7.79
C PHE A 275 -11.53 -9.15 8.65
N ILE A 276 -11.57 -10.38 8.15
CA ILE A 276 -12.20 -11.51 8.85
C ILE A 276 -11.18 -12.35 9.64
N ASN A 277 -9.91 -12.29 9.24
CA ASN A 277 -8.82 -12.96 9.95
C ASN A 277 -7.49 -12.22 9.74
N TRP A 278 -6.64 -12.22 10.76
CA TRP A 278 -5.28 -11.73 10.67
C TRP A 278 -4.39 -12.48 11.66
N GLU A 279 -3.18 -12.81 11.22
CA GLU A 279 -2.24 -13.60 12.02
C GLU A 279 -0.83 -13.05 11.88
N ALA A 280 -0.15 -12.87 13.02
CA ALA A 280 1.28 -12.63 13.04
C ALA A 280 2.02 -13.97 12.99
N ILE A 281 2.90 -14.10 12.02
CA ILE A 281 3.52 -15.36 11.66
C ILE A 281 5.04 -15.28 11.92
N PRO A 282 5.67 -16.38 12.36
CA PRO A 282 7.11 -16.45 12.51
C PRO A 282 7.87 -16.10 11.23
N ARG A 283 9.17 -15.81 11.40
CA ARG A 283 10.07 -15.56 10.27
C ARG A 283 10.45 -16.81 9.50
N ASP A 284 10.21 -18.00 10.06
CA ASP A 284 10.53 -19.24 9.38
C ASP A 284 9.77 -19.32 8.04
N PRO A 285 10.47 -19.43 6.90
CA PRO A 285 9.83 -19.40 5.59
C PRO A 285 8.87 -20.56 5.34
N LYS A 286 9.12 -21.74 5.93
CA LYS A 286 8.28 -22.93 5.75
C LYS A 286 6.98 -22.79 6.51
N GLU A 287 7.05 -22.42 7.78
CA GLU A 287 5.88 -22.17 8.61
C GLU A 287 5.03 -21.03 8.04
N ALA A 288 5.68 -19.94 7.62
CA ALA A 288 4.97 -18.80 7.07
C ALA A 288 4.25 -19.11 5.75
N TYR A 289 4.89 -19.86 4.86
CA TYR A 289 4.24 -20.29 3.63
C TYR A 289 3.13 -21.30 3.88
N ARG A 290 3.30 -22.23 4.83
CA ARG A 290 2.27 -23.22 5.18
C ARG A 290 1.01 -22.55 5.72
N ALA A 291 1.15 -21.59 6.63
CA ALA A 291 0.01 -20.80 7.12
C ALA A 291 -0.64 -20.00 5.99
N TYR A 292 0.16 -19.45 5.09
CA TYR A 292 -0.35 -18.68 3.96
C TYR A 292 -1.12 -19.52 2.95
N SER A 293 -0.56 -20.66 2.52
CA SER A 293 -1.21 -21.62 1.60
C SER A 293 -2.51 -22.17 2.22
N LYS A 294 -2.51 -22.50 3.51
CA LYS A 294 -3.72 -22.91 4.25
C LYS A 294 -4.83 -21.85 4.22
N ASN A 295 -4.49 -20.57 4.43
CA ASN A 295 -5.48 -19.51 4.35
C ASN A 295 -5.96 -19.31 2.90
N GLU A 296 -5.08 -19.38 1.89
CA GLU A 296 -5.49 -19.30 0.47
C GLU A 296 -6.39 -20.47 0.04
N SER A 297 -6.27 -21.66 0.65
CA SER A 297 -7.18 -22.78 0.38
C SER A 297 -8.54 -22.67 1.06
N ILE A 298 -8.60 -22.01 2.23
CA ILE A 298 -9.85 -21.80 2.98
C ILE A 298 -10.64 -20.63 2.39
N TYR A 299 -9.95 -19.56 1.98
CA TYR A 299 -10.55 -18.30 1.55
C TYR A 299 -10.29 -18.05 0.06
N SER A 300 -11.28 -18.37 -0.77
CA SER A 300 -11.13 -18.31 -2.22
C SER A 300 -11.32 -16.89 -2.81
N GLU A 301 -10.62 -16.58 -3.90
CA GLU A 301 -10.82 -15.33 -4.65
C GLU A 301 -12.21 -15.29 -5.32
N GLU A 302 -12.80 -16.46 -5.62
CA GLU A 302 -14.10 -16.60 -6.28
C GLU A 302 -15.26 -16.22 -5.35
N GLU A 303 -15.13 -16.51 -4.05
CA GLU A 303 -16.08 -16.10 -3.00
C GLU A 303 -15.90 -14.63 -2.56
N GLY A 304 -14.91 -13.92 -3.11
CA GLY A 304 -14.64 -12.52 -2.79
C GLY A 304 -13.63 -12.31 -1.65
N TYR A 305 -12.87 -13.33 -1.26
CA TYR A 305 -11.80 -13.17 -0.28
C TYR A 305 -10.44 -12.84 -0.90
N GLU A 306 -9.64 -12.11 -0.14
CA GLU A 306 -8.25 -11.83 -0.44
C GLU A 306 -7.34 -12.13 0.73
N VAL A 307 -6.48 -13.14 0.54
CA VAL A 307 -5.42 -13.50 1.47
C VAL A 307 -4.10 -12.90 0.99
N VAL A 308 -3.44 -12.13 1.86
CA VAL A 308 -2.14 -11.51 1.57
C VAL A 308 -1.12 -11.84 2.65
N LEU A 309 0.09 -12.21 2.23
CA LEU A 309 1.26 -12.32 3.09
C LEU A 309 2.13 -11.07 2.94
N ILE A 310 2.21 -10.27 3.99
CA ILE A 310 2.93 -9.00 4.04
C ILE A 310 4.00 -9.07 5.13
N GLY A 311 5.22 -8.67 4.82
CA GLY A 311 6.27 -8.50 5.82
C GLY A 311 6.59 -7.02 6.01
N SER A 312 6.63 -6.57 7.25
CA SER A 312 6.88 -5.16 7.58
C SER A 312 7.50 -5.03 8.97
N SER A 313 8.28 -3.96 9.17
CA SER A 313 8.82 -3.58 10.48
C SER A 313 7.76 -2.99 11.41
N SER A 314 6.65 -2.47 10.88
CA SER A 314 5.52 -2.05 11.72
C SER A 314 4.14 -2.17 11.07
N VAL A 315 3.09 -2.25 11.90
CA VAL A 315 1.69 -2.24 11.43
C VAL A 315 1.35 -0.89 10.79
N SER A 316 1.90 0.21 11.29
CA SER A 316 1.74 1.53 10.66
C SER A 316 2.27 1.55 9.21
N MET A 317 3.39 0.86 8.93
CA MET A 317 3.90 0.72 7.57
C MET A 317 3.00 -0.16 6.70
N ILE A 318 2.36 -1.20 7.25
CA ILE A 318 1.37 -2.02 6.53
C ILE A 318 0.19 -1.15 6.12
N ARG A 319 -0.35 -0.35 7.05
CA ARG A 319 -1.45 0.59 6.77
C ARG A 319 -1.08 1.58 5.67
N LYS A 320 0.18 2.06 5.65
CA LYS A 320 0.64 3.00 4.62
C LYS A 320 0.91 2.34 3.27
N THR A 321 1.35 1.07 3.23
CA THR A 321 1.75 0.38 1.99
C THR A 321 0.62 -0.40 1.32
N HIS A 322 -0.45 -0.71 2.07
CA HIS A 322 -1.62 -1.49 1.65
C HIS A 322 -2.90 -0.80 2.12
N SER A 323 -2.99 0.51 1.91
CA SER A 323 -4.09 1.35 2.43
C SER A 323 -5.46 1.02 1.83
N HIS A 324 -5.53 0.37 0.66
CA HIS A 324 -6.79 -0.03 0.05
C HIS A 324 -7.63 -0.98 0.91
N TYR A 325 -7.03 -1.72 1.85
CA TYR A 325 -7.76 -2.58 2.79
C TYR A 325 -8.25 -1.86 4.06
N PHE A 326 -7.61 -0.76 4.46
CA PHE A 326 -7.87 -0.13 5.76
C PHE A 326 -8.87 1.01 5.69
N GLY A 327 -9.39 1.32 4.51
CA GLY A 327 -10.21 2.51 4.31
C GLY A 327 -9.40 3.79 4.53
N ILE A 328 -9.75 4.84 3.80
CA ILE A 328 -9.39 6.20 4.18
C ILE A 328 -10.69 6.78 4.73
N ASP A 329 -10.62 7.50 5.84
CA ASP A 329 -11.80 8.09 6.49
C ASP A 329 -12.62 8.92 5.48
N GLY A 330 -13.92 8.61 5.40
CA GLY A 330 -14.93 9.40 4.67
C GLY A 330 -15.07 9.07 3.17
N TYR A 331 -16.08 8.27 2.81
CA TYR A 331 -16.44 8.06 1.40
C TYR A 331 -17.95 7.97 1.17
N ASP A 332 -18.53 9.08 0.73
CA ASP A 332 -19.84 9.08 0.06
C ASP A 332 -19.71 8.75 -1.45
N ASN A 333 -18.51 8.80 -2.05
CA ASN A 333 -18.28 8.65 -3.50
C ASN A 333 -17.28 7.54 -3.87
N ILE A 334 -17.60 6.75 -4.91
CA ILE A 334 -16.77 5.64 -5.44
C ILE A 334 -15.47 6.15 -6.06
N LEU A 335 -15.55 7.22 -6.85
CA LEU A 335 -14.39 7.94 -7.39
C LEU A 335 -14.26 9.29 -6.66
N GLU A 336 -13.03 9.68 -6.37
CA GLU A 336 -12.77 10.97 -5.74
C GLU A 336 -12.71 12.08 -6.79
N ASN A 337 -13.21 13.26 -6.43
CA ASN A 337 -12.97 14.46 -7.24
C ASN A 337 -11.47 14.79 -7.24
N LEU A 338 -10.97 15.53 -8.24
CA LEU A 338 -9.53 15.84 -8.33
C LEU A 338 -9.02 16.51 -7.05
N ASP A 339 -9.74 17.48 -6.51
CA ASP A 339 -9.35 18.13 -5.25
C ASP A 339 -9.37 17.14 -4.08
N LYS A 340 -10.35 16.23 -4.02
CA LYS A 340 -10.38 15.16 -3.01
C LYS A 340 -9.23 14.18 -3.20
N SER A 341 -8.85 13.86 -4.43
CA SER A 341 -7.74 12.97 -4.77
C SER A 341 -6.38 13.62 -4.47
N ILE A 342 -6.23 14.90 -4.81
CA ILE A 342 -5.09 15.75 -4.44
C ILE A 342 -5.03 15.82 -2.91
N ILE A 343 -6.15 16.06 -2.24
CA ILE A 343 -6.25 15.94 -0.79
C ILE A 343 -5.95 14.49 -0.35
N GLY A 344 -6.33 13.44 -1.06
CA GLY A 344 -6.14 12.03 -0.68
C GLY A 344 -4.67 11.60 -0.61
N PHE A 345 -3.80 12.14 -1.47
CA PHE A 345 -2.35 11.94 -1.36
C PHE A 345 -1.60 13.09 -0.66
N SER A 346 -2.12 14.33 -0.69
CA SER A 346 -1.57 15.48 0.07
C SER A 346 -1.94 15.46 1.56
N SER A 347 -3.01 14.76 1.94
CA SER A 347 -3.50 14.56 3.32
C SER A 347 -2.57 13.68 4.14
N ARG A 348 -1.68 12.93 3.51
CA ARG A 348 -0.59 12.24 4.23
C ARG A 348 0.52 13.20 4.68
N LYS A 349 0.42 14.49 4.32
CA LYS A 349 1.28 15.57 4.80
C LYS A 349 0.55 16.76 5.40
N ARG A 350 -0.75 16.68 5.72
CA ARG A 350 -1.40 17.82 6.38
C ARG A 350 -2.52 17.39 7.32
N ILE A 351 -2.30 17.76 8.58
CA ILE A 351 -3.30 17.82 9.62
C ILE A 351 -4.53 18.62 9.17
N ASP A 352 -5.72 18.23 9.62
CA ASP A 352 -6.99 18.88 9.30
C ASP A 352 -7.03 20.35 9.75
N SER A 353 -8.03 21.13 9.32
CA SER A 353 -8.14 22.57 9.64
C SER A 353 -8.24 22.83 11.15
N GLY A 354 -8.88 21.94 11.90
CA GLY A 354 -8.95 21.89 13.35
C GLY A 354 -7.60 21.61 14.00
N SER A 355 -6.90 20.61 13.51
CA SER A 355 -5.55 20.27 13.95
C SER A 355 -4.57 21.42 13.69
N ARG A 356 -4.65 22.13 12.55
CA ARG A 356 -3.87 23.36 12.32
C ARG A 356 -4.23 24.45 13.32
N ARG A 357 -5.51 24.62 13.61
CA ARG A 357 -5.98 25.61 14.61
C ARG A 357 -5.41 25.30 15.99
N ILE A 358 -5.42 24.03 16.41
CA ILE A 358 -4.84 23.58 17.69
C ILE A 358 -3.33 23.85 17.72
N LEU A 359 -2.58 23.44 16.69
CA LEU A 359 -1.12 23.71 16.63
C LEU A 359 -0.82 25.20 16.62
N ASN A 360 -1.60 26.01 15.91
CA ASN A 360 -1.42 27.46 15.83
C ASN A 360 -1.67 28.12 17.19
N VAL A 361 -2.72 27.73 17.91
CA VAL A 361 -3.03 28.21 19.25
C VAL A 361 -1.90 27.89 20.22
N LEU A 362 -1.41 26.64 20.22
CA LEU A 362 -0.33 26.22 21.10
C LEU A 362 0.99 26.93 20.77
N LYS A 363 1.29 27.14 19.48
CA LYS A 363 2.48 27.87 19.01
C LYS A 363 2.43 29.35 19.39
N ARG A 364 1.31 30.04 19.11
CA ARG A 364 1.11 31.48 19.43
C ARG A 364 1.22 31.76 20.92
N ARG A 365 0.79 30.83 21.77
CA ARG A 365 0.84 30.95 23.24
C ARG A 365 2.11 30.32 23.86
N SER A 366 3.04 29.85 23.02
CA SER A 366 4.33 29.29 23.44
C SER A 366 4.23 28.09 24.40
N TYR A 367 3.24 27.21 24.20
CA TYR A 367 3.12 25.96 24.94
C TYR A 367 4.01 24.87 24.33
N TRP A 368 5.21 24.69 24.90
CA TRP A 368 6.22 23.72 24.45
C TRP A 368 6.78 22.91 25.61
N GLY A 369 7.00 21.61 25.39
CA GLY A 369 7.66 20.72 26.36
C GLY A 369 6.97 20.73 27.73
N LYS A 370 7.68 21.12 28.79
CA LYS A 370 7.12 21.12 30.16
C LYS A 370 6.01 22.16 30.39
N ARG A 371 5.87 23.17 29.50
CA ARG A 371 4.85 24.22 29.60
C ARG A 371 3.62 23.83 28.78
N GLY A 372 2.59 23.31 29.46
CA GLY A 372 1.36 22.85 28.83
C GLY A 372 0.09 23.60 29.27
N VAL A 373 -1.02 23.29 28.61
CA VAL A 373 -2.37 23.81 28.88
C VAL A 373 -3.32 22.66 29.21
N SER A 374 -4.34 22.89 30.05
CA SER A 374 -5.35 21.85 30.32
C SER A 374 -6.23 21.61 29.08
N TYR A 375 -6.70 20.38 28.91
CA TYR A 375 -7.65 20.02 27.85
C TYR A 375 -8.90 20.92 27.86
N ASN A 376 -9.50 21.15 29.03
CA ASN A 376 -10.69 22.00 29.18
C ASN A 376 -10.42 23.44 28.76
N THR A 377 -9.25 23.98 29.10
CA THR A 377 -8.85 25.33 28.67
C THR A 377 -8.65 25.39 27.16
N LEU A 378 -7.98 24.40 26.58
CA LEU A 378 -7.73 24.36 25.14
C LEU A 378 -9.04 24.22 24.35
N LYS A 379 -9.94 23.33 24.77
CA LYS A 379 -11.24 23.08 24.12
C LYS A 379 -12.21 24.25 24.30
N ASN A 380 -12.49 24.64 25.54
CA ASN A 380 -13.61 25.53 25.84
C ASN A 380 -13.24 27.02 25.71
N HIS A 381 -11.96 27.39 25.88
CA HIS A 381 -11.55 28.80 25.84
C HIS A 381 -10.78 29.17 24.57
N TYR A 382 -9.90 28.30 24.06
CA TYR A 382 -9.06 28.65 22.90
C TYR A 382 -9.61 28.14 21.57
N CYS A 383 -10.28 26.98 21.59
CA CYS A 383 -10.91 26.37 20.42
C CYS A 383 -12.44 26.32 20.59
N ASN A 384 -13.03 27.35 21.22
CA ASN A 384 -14.49 27.42 21.41
C ASN A 384 -15.21 27.31 20.06
N SER A 385 -16.36 26.62 20.07
CA SER A 385 -17.22 26.37 18.90
C SER A 385 -16.57 25.53 17.79
N PHE A 386 -15.52 24.75 18.10
CA PHE A 386 -14.90 23.83 17.14
C PHE A 386 -15.53 22.43 17.22
N VAL A 387 -16.32 22.07 16.19
CA VAL A 387 -16.87 20.71 15.99
C VAL A 387 -15.74 19.78 15.53
N GLY A 388 -15.54 18.65 16.22
CA GLY A 388 -14.44 17.71 15.93
C GLY A 388 -13.12 18.01 16.67
N PHE A 389 -13.14 18.83 17.74
CA PHE A 389 -11.95 19.14 18.54
C PHE A 389 -11.22 17.91 19.06
N ASP A 390 -11.97 16.91 19.51
CA ASP A 390 -11.42 15.70 20.13
C ASP A 390 -10.68 14.85 19.11
N ASP A 391 -11.28 14.66 17.93
CA ASP A 391 -10.69 13.88 16.85
C ASP A 391 -9.40 14.53 16.32
N SER A 392 -9.41 15.86 16.12
CA SER A 392 -8.22 16.60 15.72
C SER A 392 -7.12 16.59 16.79
N LEU A 393 -7.49 16.66 18.07
CA LEU A 393 -6.50 16.62 19.15
C LEU A 393 -5.85 15.24 19.27
N GLU A 394 -6.64 14.17 19.20
CA GLU A 394 -6.13 12.80 19.29
C GLU A 394 -5.22 12.51 18.08
N TYR A 395 -5.63 12.93 16.88
CA TYR A 395 -4.82 12.82 15.67
C TYR A 395 -3.44 13.51 15.81
N LEU A 396 -3.37 14.70 16.42
CA LEU A 396 -2.10 15.39 16.68
C LEU A 396 -1.22 14.70 17.73
N ILE A 397 -1.83 13.98 18.66
CA ILE A 397 -1.12 13.16 19.66
C ILE A 397 -0.58 11.89 19.00
N GLU A 398 -1.36 11.24 18.14
CA GLU A 398 -0.92 10.07 17.36
C GLU A 398 0.23 10.40 16.41
N LEU A 399 0.21 11.58 15.78
CA LEU A 399 1.32 12.10 14.98
C LEU A 399 2.55 12.48 15.83
N GLY A 400 2.45 12.45 17.16
CA GLY A 400 3.53 12.78 18.08
C GLY A 400 3.89 14.26 18.14
N LEU A 401 3.04 15.15 17.60
CA LEU A 401 3.25 16.60 17.57
C LEU A 401 2.86 17.25 18.91
N ILE A 402 1.90 16.66 19.63
CA ILE A 402 1.45 17.09 20.96
C ILE A 402 1.81 16.04 22.02
N LEU A 403 2.26 16.50 23.19
CA LEU A 403 2.53 15.70 24.38
C LEU A 403 1.42 15.87 25.42
N ARG A 404 1.00 14.77 26.05
CA ARG A 404 0.22 14.75 27.30
C ARG A 404 1.17 14.59 28.49
N ASN A 405 1.37 15.65 29.27
CA ASN A 405 2.29 15.67 30.40
C ASN A 405 1.57 15.53 31.76
N GLY A 406 2.03 14.54 32.54
CA GLY A 406 1.68 14.37 33.96
C GLY A 406 0.27 13.85 34.26
N ARG A 407 -0.02 13.63 35.55
CA ARG A 407 -1.30 13.07 36.06
C ARG A 407 -2.54 13.94 35.78
N LYS A 408 -2.37 15.21 35.36
CA LYS A 408 -3.45 16.16 35.04
C LYS A 408 -3.69 16.37 33.54
N GLY A 409 -2.98 15.65 32.66
CA GLY A 409 -3.24 15.67 31.21
C GLY A 409 -2.95 17.00 30.50
N ALA A 410 -1.89 17.72 30.90
CA ALA A 410 -1.52 18.98 30.28
C ALA A 410 -0.98 18.77 28.85
N LEU A 411 -1.48 19.53 27.89
CA LEU A 411 -1.16 19.44 26.46
C LEU A 411 -0.09 20.46 26.06
N SER A 412 0.93 20.04 25.31
CA SER A 412 2.03 20.92 24.87
C SER A 412 2.63 20.45 23.55
N LEU A 413 3.27 21.36 22.80
CA LEU A 413 3.99 20.99 21.58
C LEU A 413 5.31 20.30 21.89
N ARG A 414 5.68 19.29 21.09
CA ARG A 414 6.96 18.61 21.21
C ARG A 414 8.10 19.46 20.63
N ILE A 415 9.09 19.79 21.46
CA ILE A 415 10.24 20.64 21.09
C ILE A 415 11.04 20.03 19.93
N GLU A 416 11.27 18.72 19.96
CA GLU A 416 12.00 17.96 18.92
C GLU A 416 11.36 18.08 17.52
N LYS A 417 10.07 18.41 17.47
CA LYS A 417 9.26 18.49 16.25
C LYS A 417 9.00 19.93 15.81
N GLN A 418 9.71 20.92 16.36
CA GLN A 418 9.47 22.33 16.05
C GLN A 418 9.57 22.66 14.55
N LYS A 419 10.57 22.11 13.83
CA LYS A 419 10.71 22.29 12.38
C LYS A 419 9.53 21.66 11.62
N GLU A 420 9.07 20.50 12.07
CA GLU A 420 7.95 19.77 11.48
C GLU A 420 6.62 20.49 11.72
N ILE A 421 6.37 20.99 12.93
CA ILE A 421 5.22 21.84 13.30
C ILE A 421 5.20 23.12 12.46
N GLY A 422 6.37 23.68 12.14
CA GLY A 422 6.51 24.84 11.27
C GLY A 422 6.15 24.58 9.80
N LEU A 423 6.14 23.32 9.34
CA LEU A 423 5.71 22.98 7.98
C LEU A 423 4.17 22.83 7.87
N TYR A 424 3.49 22.62 9.01
CA TYR A 424 2.04 22.47 9.08
C TYR A 424 1.27 23.80 9.27
N LEU A 425 1.95 24.85 9.73
CA LEU A 425 1.42 26.18 10.05
C LEU A 425 1.98 27.22 9.11
#